data_AF-A0A4Q6BEQ7-F1
#
_entry.id   AF-A0A4Q6BEQ7-F1
#
_cell.length_a   1.000
_cell.length_b   1.000
_cell.length_c   1.000
_cell.angle_alpha   90.00
_cell.angle_beta   90.00
_cell.angle_gamma   90.00
#
_symmetry.space_group_name_H-M   'P 1'
#
loop_
_entity.id
_entity.type
_entity.pdbx_description
1 polymer ?
#
loop_
_entity_poly.entity_id
_entity_poly.type
_entity_poly.pdbx_seq_one_letter_code
_entity_poly.pdbx_strand_id
1 'polypeptide(L)'
;MYRIGLAVLGCFLFACGGNDDRKDDEASTAGEGDLPTAFTRSFKELSVPYQLTDTSLLKEEGKDTLSSRYLSSLLPDSLVEQAFGQTTKIKYAPLARFGGKDRNAYYLVKGTAGGKKAAFLLSFDKEGNYGAAMPFLVPDKKEATSQTTTLDKSFTITRAIMERSSGAVIGEGKEVLAYDATEKRFSLIMTDLLNNDAAVLINPIDTFPRKHKLAGDYVKGKKNLVSIRDGRYANQLLVYIHTESSDGECKGELKGEFLLTGTTTAVYRQGGDPCILGLTFSGGSVTLNEERGCGNYRGLDCPLEGKFTRKKEEKQKESTKKANRPNRS
;
A
#
# COMPACT_ATOMS: atom_id res chain seq x y z
N MET A 1 15.42 -83.71 -42.15
CA MET A 1 15.30 -84.68 -41.05
C MET A 1 15.67 -83.97 -39.76
N TYR A 2 14.68 -83.87 -38.86
CA TYR A 2 14.75 -83.20 -37.56
C TYR A 2 15.73 -83.88 -36.60
N ARG A 3 16.51 -83.09 -35.85
CA ARG A 3 17.03 -83.49 -34.54
C ARG A 3 16.83 -82.35 -33.54
N ILE A 4 15.88 -82.61 -32.65
CA ILE A 4 15.61 -81.89 -31.41
C ILE A 4 16.71 -82.27 -30.42
N GLY A 5 17.31 -81.27 -29.78
CA GLY A 5 18.27 -81.44 -28.69
C GLY A 5 18.06 -80.34 -27.66
N LEU A 6 17.16 -80.61 -26.72
CA LEU A 6 16.84 -79.81 -25.55
C LEU A 6 17.97 -79.94 -24.53
N ALA A 7 18.61 -78.84 -24.14
CA ALA A 7 19.46 -78.77 -22.95
C ALA A 7 19.10 -77.51 -22.17
N VAL A 8 18.42 -77.74 -21.06
CA VAL A 8 18.10 -76.80 -19.99
C VAL A 8 19.32 -76.64 -19.09
N LEU A 9 19.40 -75.49 -18.42
CA LEU A 9 20.00 -75.25 -17.09
C LEU A 9 21.32 -74.44 -17.09
N GLY A 10 21.25 -73.25 -16.50
CA GLY A 10 22.43 -72.48 -16.11
C GLY A 10 22.16 -70.99 -15.86
N CYS A 11 21.31 -70.66 -14.89
CA CYS A 11 21.27 -69.31 -14.32
C CYS A 11 22.63 -68.94 -13.72
N PHE A 12 23.27 -67.90 -14.24
CA PHE A 12 24.19 -67.08 -13.47
C PHE A 12 23.80 -65.62 -13.63
N LEU A 13 23.10 -65.14 -12.60
CA LEU A 13 22.97 -63.72 -12.28
C LEU A 13 24.35 -63.22 -11.87
N PHE A 14 24.97 -62.36 -12.68
CA PHE A 14 25.97 -61.43 -12.20
C PHE A 14 25.34 -60.03 -12.23
N ALA A 15 24.92 -59.61 -11.04
CA ALA A 15 24.60 -58.23 -10.72
C ALA A 15 25.91 -57.45 -10.61
N CYS A 16 26.09 -56.44 -11.46
CA CYS A 16 27.00 -55.33 -11.20
C CYS A 16 26.14 -54.06 -11.11
N GLY A 17 26.12 -53.48 -9.92
CA GLY A 17 25.46 -52.21 -9.62
C GLY A 17 26.16 -51.07 -10.34
N GLY A 18 25.41 -50.40 -11.20
CA GLY A 18 25.63 -49.01 -11.58
C GLY A 18 24.33 -48.28 -11.25
N ASN A 19 24.35 -47.48 -10.18
CA ASN A 19 23.25 -46.58 -9.84
C ASN A 19 23.11 -45.55 -10.96
N ASP A 20 22.19 -45.82 -11.87
CA ASP A 20 21.67 -44.85 -12.82
C ASP A 20 20.41 -44.28 -12.17
N ASP A 21 20.61 -43.36 -11.20
CA ASP A 21 19.54 -42.59 -10.58
C ASP A 21 18.96 -41.65 -11.66
N ARG A 22 17.98 -42.19 -12.39
CA ARG A 22 17.02 -41.39 -13.14
C ARG A 22 16.35 -40.46 -12.14
N LYS A 23 16.64 -39.16 -12.29
CA LYS A 23 15.89 -38.08 -11.66
C LYS A 23 14.44 -38.19 -12.11
N ASP A 24 13.61 -38.78 -11.28
CA ASP A 24 12.18 -38.56 -11.31
C ASP A 24 11.95 -37.11 -10.85
N ASP A 25 11.85 -36.21 -11.82
CA ASP A 25 11.23 -34.90 -11.63
C ASP A 25 9.74 -35.13 -11.36
N GLU A 26 9.40 -35.51 -10.12
CA GLU A 26 8.04 -35.37 -9.62
C GLU A 26 7.71 -33.87 -9.57
N ALA A 27 7.01 -33.42 -10.60
CA ALA A 27 6.30 -32.16 -10.59
C ALA A 27 5.16 -32.25 -9.56
N SER A 28 5.47 -32.02 -8.29
CA SER A 28 4.47 -31.77 -7.27
C SER A 28 3.85 -30.39 -7.51
N THR A 29 2.58 -30.40 -7.91
CA THR A 29 1.69 -29.24 -7.85
C THR A 29 1.71 -28.69 -6.43
N ALA A 30 2.13 -27.42 -6.25
CA ALA A 30 2.01 -26.74 -4.97
C ALA A 30 0.52 -26.63 -4.62
N GLY A 31 0.07 -27.41 -3.64
CA GLY A 31 -1.34 -27.44 -3.27
C GLY A 31 -1.63 -28.25 -2.03
N GLU A 32 -1.05 -29.44 -1.88
CA GLU A 32 -1.22 -30.31 -0.71
C GLU A 32 -0.03 -31.28 -0.66
N GLY A 33 0.71 -31.26 0.45
CA GLY A 33 1.89 -32.10 0.64
C GLY A 33 3.08 -31.35 1.24
N ASP A 34 3.96 -32.10 1.90
CA ASP A 34 5.15 -31.59 2.58
C ASP A 34 6.00 -30.70 1.65
N LEU A 35 6.50 -29.60 2.21
CA LEU A 35 7.52 -28.76 1.57
C LEU A 35 8.65 -29.62 0.97
N PRO A 36 8.99 -29.47 -0.33
CA PRO A 36 10.05 -30.25 -0.95
C PRO A 36 11.36 -30.12 -0.15
N THR A 37 11.96 -31.24 0.23
CA THR A 37 13.19 -31.26 1.05
C THR A 37 14.34 -30.49 0.38
N ALA A 38 14.42 -30.52 -0.95
CA ALA A 38 15.40 -29.74 -1.71
C ALA A 38 15.19 -28.23 -1.55
N PHE A 39 13.94 -27.78 -1.49
CA PHE A 39 13.62 -26.38 -1.25
C PHE A 39 14.06 -25.97 0.15
N THR A 40 13.64 -26.71 1.19
CA THR A 40 13.93 -26.34 2.59
C THR A 40 15.43 -26.30 2.90
N ARG A 41 16.21 -27.25 2.37
CA ARG A 41 17.68 -27.32 2.53
C ARG A 41 18.44 -26.21 1.83
N SER A 42 17.82 -25.52 0.87
CA SER A 42 18.46 -24.41 0.14
C SER A 42 18.56 -23.13 0.97
N PHE A 43 17.89 -23.05 2.13
CA PHE A 43 17.86 -21.83 2.95
C PHE A 43 18.70 -21.98 4.20
N LYS A 44 19.45 -20.91 4.52
CA LYS A 44 20.10 -20.75 5.81
C LYS A 44 19.07 -20.34 6.86
N GLU A 45 19.00 -21.09 7.96
CA GLU A 45 18.19 -20.70 9.11
C GLU A 45 18.83 -19.52 9.85
N LEU A 46 18.06 -18.45 10.06
CA LEU A 46 18.47 -17.24 10.76
C LEU A 46 17.49 -16.94 11.91
N SER A 47 17.98 -16.25 12.94
CA SER A 47 17.16 -15.79 14.07
C SER A 47 16.53 -14.42 13.79
N VAL A 48 15.34 -14.19 14.35
CA VAL A 48 14.74 -12.86 14.46
C VAL A 48 15.29 -12.11 15.69
N PRO A 49 15.38 -10.76 15.67
CA PRO A 49 14.97 -9.87 14.59
C PRO A 49 15.92 -9.94 13.39
N TYR A 50 15.37 -9.77 12.20
CA TYR A 50 16.12 -9.73 10.95
C TYR A 50 15.80 -8.45 10.18
N GLN A 51 16.81 -7.87 9.55
CA GLN A 51 16.67 -6.63 8.78
C GLN A 51 17.30 -6.79 7.40
N LEU A 52 16.60 -6.32 6.37
CA LEU A 52 17.08 -6.22 5.00
C LEU A 52 16.98 -4.76 4.54
N THR A 53 18.07 -4.24 3.97
CA THR A 53 18.09 -2.90 3.37
C THR A 53 18.14 -3.03 1.85
N ASP A 54 17.71 -1.99 1.15
CA ASP A 54 17.84 -1.90 -0.32
C ASP A 54 19.28 -2.16 -0.78
N THR A 55 20.24 -1.56 -0.09
CA THR A 55 21.65 -1.62 -0.41
C THR A 55 22.21 -3.03 -0.21
N SER A 56 21.81 -3.73 0.86
CA SER A 56 22.24 -5.11 1.06
C SER A 56 21.58 -6.06 0.05
N LEU A 57 20.29 -5.87 -0.26
CA LEU A 57 19.59 -6.63 -1.30
C LEU A 57 20.22 -6.42 -2.69
N LEU A 58 20.62 -5.19 -3.01
CA LEU A 58 21.24 -4.85 -4.29
C LEU A 58 22.65 -5.43 -4.42
N LYS A 59 23.40 -5.54 -3.32
CA LYS A 59 24.74 -6.15 -3.29
C LYS A 59 24.70 -7.68 -3.22
N GLU A 60 23.58 -8.26 -2.83
CA GLU A 60 23.44 -9.71 -2.75
C GLU A 60 23.46 -10.31 -4.16
N GLU A 61 24.44 -11.16 -4.45
CA GLU A 61 24.62 -11.82 -5.74
C GLU A 61 23.84 -13.14 -5.79
N GLY A 62 23.71 -13.85 -4.66
CA GLY A 62 23.00 -15.14 -4.57
C GLY A 62 23.69 -16.23 -5.40
N LYS A 63 24.33 -17.19 -4.72
CA LYS A 63 25.11 -18.25 -5.40
C LYS A 63 24.24 -19.42 -5.84
N ASP A 64 23.18 -19.70 -5.09
CA ASP A 64 22.26 -20.81 -5.33
C ASP A 64 20.99 -20.34 -6.04
N THR A 65 20.47 -21.16 -6.95
CA THR A 65 19.25 -20.86 -7.72
C THR A 65 18.14 -21.82 -7.32
N LEU A 66 16.96 -21.27 -7.03
CA LEU A 66 15.74 -22.04 -6.78
C LEU A 66 15.00 -22.35 -8.09
N SER A 67 14.20 -23.42 -8.10
CA SER A 67 13.36 -23.76 -9.24
C SER A 67 12.34 -22.66 -9.53
N SER A 68 12.49 -21.97 -10.67
CA SER A 68 11.53 -20.94 -11.09
C SER A 68 10.11 -21.50 -11.23
N ARG A 69 9.96 -22.75 -11.67
CA ARG A 69 8.63 -23.40 -11.79
C ARG A 69 7.94 -23.51 -10.42
N TYR A 70 8.65 -23.96 -9.40
CA TYR A 70 8.11 -24.10 -8.06
C TYR A 70 7.78 -22.73 -7.44
N LEU A 71 8.65 -21.73 -7.61
CA LEU A 71 8.38 -20.39 -7.09
C LEU A 71 7.21 -19.71 -7.82
N SER A 72 7.05 -19.93 -9.12
CA SER A 72 5.89 -19.43 -9.87
C SER A 72 4.56 -20.04 -9.42
N SER A 73 4.53 -21.25 -8.84
CA SER A 73 3.30 -21.79 -8.25
C SER A 73 2.97 -21.20 -6.88
N LEU A 74 3.94 -20.57 -6.21
CA LEU A 74 3.75 -19.98 -4.88
C LEU A 74 3.54 -18.46 -4.94
N LEU A 75 4.23 -17.77 -5.85
CA LEU A 75 4.15 -16.33 -6.01
C LEU A 75 3.06 -15.97 -7.03
N PRO A 76 1.99 -15.24 -6.64
CA PRO A 76 0.99 -14.77 -7.59
C PRO A 76 1.61 -13.86 -8.66
N ASP A 77 1.13 -13.97 -9.90
CA ASP A 77 1.61 -13.16 -11.02
C ASP A 77 1.50 -11.65 -10.74
N SER A 78 0.46 -11.21 -10.04
CA SER A 78 0.29 -9.80 -9.65
C SER A 78 1.42 -9.28 -8.75
N LEU A 79 1.91 -10.12 -7.84
CA LEU A 79 3.01 -9.80 -6.93
C LEU A 79 4.31 -9.67 -7.72
N VAL A 80 4.52 -10.61 -8.64
CA VAL A 80 5.69 -10.63 -9.54
C VAL A 80 5.69 -9.43 -10.47
N GLU A 81 4.55 -9.10 -11.08
CA GLU A 81 4.38 -7.96 -11.98
C GLU A 81 4.60 -6.63 -11.24
N GLN A 82 4.16 -6.50 -9.99
CA GLN A 82 4.45 -5.32 -9.17
C GLN A 82 5.96 -5.08 -8.99
N ALA A 83 6.73 -6.14 -8.80
CA ALA A 83 8.18 -6.03 -8.60
C ALA A 83 8.96 -5.86 -9.92
N PHE A 84 8.60 -6.61 -10.96
CA PHE A 84 9.43 -6.73 -12.17
C PHE A 84 8.78 -6.13 -13.43
N GLY A 85 7.48 -5.88 -13.44
CA GLY A 85 6.67 -5.62 -14.64
C GLY A 85 6.38 -6.92 -15.40
N GLN A 86 6.05 -6.81 -16.69
CA GLN A 86 5.72 -7.96 -17.57
C GLN A 86 6.96 -8.78 -18.00
N THR A 87 7.84 -9.12 -17.05
CA THR A 87 9.03 -9.94 -17.28
C THR A 87 8.78 -11.39 -16.87
N THR A 88 9.13 -12.31 -17.76
CA THR A 88 8.89 -13.76 -17.58
C THR A 88 10.12 -14.56 -17.14
N LYS A 89 11.32 -13.97 -17.15
CA LYS A 89 12.58 -14.67 -16.83
C LYS A 89 13.18 -14.18 -15.51
N ILE A 90 12.61 -14.65 -14.41
CA ILE A 90 13.06 -14.31 -13.06
C ILE A 90 13.94 -15.43 -12.51
N LYS A 91 15.13 -15.05 -12.04
CA LYS A 91 16.01 -15.92 -11.28
C LYS A 91 15.70 -15.75 -9.80
N TYR A 92 15.46 -16.86 -9.11
CA TYR A 92 15.20 -16.87 -7.68
C TYR A 92 16.39 -17.44 -6.93
N ALA A 93 16.75 -16.82 -5.80
CA ALA A 93 17.82 -17.27 -4.92
C ALA A 93 17.32 -17.30 -3.46
N PRO A 94 17.73 -18.28 -2.65
CA PRO A 94 17.36 -18.34 -1.24
C PRO A 94 18.13 -17.28 -0.45
N LEU A 95 17.46 -16.58 0.48
CA LEU A 95 18.11 -15.64 1.40
C LEU A 95 18.15 -16.19 2.82
N ALA A 96 16.99 -16.53 3.38
CA ALA A 96 16.89 -16.95 4.78
C ALA A 96 15.63 -17.76 5.06
N ARG A 97 15.67 -18.55 6.11
CA ARG A 97 14.50 -19.19 6.73
C ARG A 97 14.39 -18.78 8.20
N PHE A 98 13.17 -18.55 8.67
CA PHE A 98 12.86 -18.20 10.06
C PHE A 98 11.73 -19.10 10.60
N GLY A 99 11.73 -19.35 11.90
CA GLY A 99 10.70 -20.17 12.55
C GLY A 99 10.80 -21.67 12.25
N GLY A 100 9.67 -22.36 12.25
CA GLY A 100 9.60 -23.83 12.06
C GLY A 100 9.60 -24.65 13.36
N LYS A 101 9.23 -25.93 13.22
CA LYS A 101 8.92 -26.95 14.25
C LYS A 101 7.71 -26.65 15.15
N ASP A 102 7.62 -25.46 15.76
CA ASP A 102 6.55 -25.15 16.73
C ASP A 102 5.67 -23.94 16.34
N ARG A 103 5.99 -23.31 15.21
CA ARG A 103 5.33 -22.13 14.64
C ARG A 103 5.48 -22.11 13.13
N ASN A 104 4.71 -21.25 12.48
CA ASN A 104 4.80 -21.00 11.03
C ASN A 104 6.26 -20.75 10.61
N ALA A 105 6.62 -21.32 9.46
CA ALA A 105 7.91 -21.10 8.84
C ALA A 105 7.81 -19.96 7.83
N TYR A 106 8.87 -19.16 7.76
CA TYR A 106 8.97 -18.05 6.81
C TYR A 106 10.22 -18.21 5.96
N TYR A 107 10.07 -18.09 4.64
CA TYR A 107 11.16 -18.21 3.68
C TYR A 107 11.32 -16.90 2.92
N LEU A 108 12.52 -16.34 2.97
CA LEU A 108 12.88 -15.11 2.29
C LEU A 108 13.61 -15.46 1.00
N VAL A 109 13.07 -15.02 -0.13
CA VAL A 109 13.55 -15.35 -1.48
C VAL A 109 13.88 -14.06 -2.23
N LYS A 110 15.06 -14.01 -2.86
CA LYS A 110 15.43 -12.93 -3.78
C LYS A 110 15.00 -13.28 -5.19
N GLY A 111 14.29 -12.39 -5.87
CA GLY A 111 14.08 -12.40 -7.32
C GLY A 111 15.04 -11.44 -8.03
N THR A 112 15.49 -11.81 -9.23
CA THR A 112 16.30 -10.93 -10.09
C THR A 112 15.86 -11.05 -11.54
N ALA A 113 15.54 -9.91 -12.16
CA ALA A 113 15.07 -9.83 -13.55
C ALA A 113 15.32 -8.43 -14.12
N GLY A 114 15.86 -8.33 -15.34
CA GLY A 114 16.00 -7.05 -16.04
C GLY A 114 16.75 -5.96 -15.26
N GLY A 115 17.77 -6.33 -14.48
CA GLY A 115 18.53 -5.42 -13.62
C GLY A 115 17.84 -5.02 -12.31
N LYS A 116 16.58 -5.43 -12.09
CA LYS A 116 15.86 -5.23 -10.84
C LYS A 116 16.11 -6.41 -9.89
N LYS A 117 16.14 -6.12 -8.60
CA LYS A 117 16.19 -7.12 -7.52
C LYS A 117 15.04 -6.84 -6.55
N ALA A 118 14.37 -7.88 -6.07
CA ALA A 118 13.31 -7.78 -5.06
C ALA A 118 13.42 -8.96 -4.10
N ALA A 119 12.94 -8.80 -2.86
CA ALA A 119 12.82 -9.88 -1.90
C ALA A 119 11.34 -10.18 -1.64
N PHE A 120 11.01 -11.45 -1.48
CA PHE A 120 9.67 -11.98 -1.21
C PHE A 120 9.69 -12.82 0.06
N LEU A 121 8.69 -12.66 0.91
CA LEU A 121 8.49 -13.47 2.10
C LEU A 121 7.33 -14.43 1.86
N LEU A 122 7.59 -15.72 2.00
CA LEU A 122 6.60 -16.79 1.91
C LEU A 122 6.37 -17.36 3.29
N SER A 123 5.11 -17.55 3.69
CA SER A 123 4.72 -18.20 4.93
C SER A 123 4.21 -19.62 4.66
N PHE A 124 4.52 -20.52 5.59
CA PHE A 124 4.04 -21.89 5.65
C PHE A 124 3.58 -22.18 7.06
N ASP A 125 2.54 -22.99 7.22
CA ASP A 125 2.09 -23.44 8.54
C ASP A 125 3.09 -24.46 9.14
N LYS A 126 2.74 -25.02 10.30
CA LYS A 126 3.63 -25.96 11.02
C LYS A 126 3.76 -27.29 10.31
N GLU A 127 2.74 -27.64 9.54
CA GLU A 127 2.61 -28.83 8.71
C GLU A 127 3.31 -28.65 7.35
N GLY A 128 3.77 -27.44 7.04
CA GLY A 128 4.47 -27.13 5.79
C GLY A 128 3.54 -26.79 4.63
N ASN A 129 2.25 -26.60 4.87
CA ASN A 129 1.34 -26.12 3.83
C ASN A 129 1.58 -24.64 3.56
N TYR A 130 1.45 -24.26 2.30
CA TYR A 130 1.57 -22.87 1.88
C TYR A 130 0.47 -21.99 2.50
N GLY A 131 0.90 -20.86 3.05
CA GLY A 131 0.03 -19.82 3.61
C GLY A 131 -0.17 -18.69 2.61
N ALA A 132 0.80 -17.77 2.58
CA ALA A 132 0.77 -16.58 1.74
C ALA A 132 2.18 -16.16 1.30
N ALA A 133 2.22 -15.25 0.33
CA ALA A 133 3.42 -14.56 -0.06
C ALA A 133 3.18 -13.05 -0.10
N MET A 134 4.20 -12.28 0.25
CA MET A 134 4.21 -10.83 0.11
C MET A 134 5.56 -10.35 -0.42
N PRO A 135 5.63 -9.19 -1.08
CA PRO A 135 6.89 -8.49 -1.23
C PRO A 135 7.49 -8.26 0.16
N PHE A 136 8.73 -8.65 0.40
CA PHE A 136 9.41 -8.26 1.64
C PHE A 136 10.02 -6.88 1.44
N LEU A 137 10.80 -6.70 0.37
CA LEU A 137 11.43 -5.44 0.01
C LEU A 137 11.50 -5.32 -1.52
N VAL A 138 10.99 -4.22 -2.06
CA VAL A 138 11.10 -3.86 -3.49
C VAL A 138 11.77 -2.49 -3.57
N PRO A 139 13.06 -2.42 -3.89
CA PRO A 139 13.77 -1.16 -4.12
C PRO A 139 13.03 -0.29 -5.14
N ASP A 140 12.82 0.97 -4.80
CA ASP A 140 12.35 1.97 -5.75
C ASP A 140 13.51 2.44 -6.67
N LYS A 141 13.25 3.43 -7.54
CA LYS A 141 14.24 3.99 -8.46
C LYS A 141 14.78 5.34 -8.01
N LYS A 142 14.43 5.82 -6.81
CA LYS A 142 14.76 7.15 -6.32
C LYS A 142 16.04 7.08 -5.50
N GLU A 143 17.11 7.71 -5.98
CA GLU A 143 18.38 7.76 -5.23
C GLU A 143 18.27 8.52 -3.90
N ALA A 144 17.26 9.40 -3.79
CA ALA A 144 16.98 10.15 -2.58
C ALA A 144 16.31 9.31 -1.48
N THR A 145 15.85 8.09 -1.76
CA THR A 145 15.19 7.25 -0.76
C THR A 145 16.12 6.15 -0.26
N SER A 146 15.89 5.71 0.97
CA SER A 146 16.45 4.47 1.50
C SER A 146 15.33 3.63 2.09
N GLN A 147 15.31 2.35 1.73
CA GLN A 147 14.28 1.42 2.17
C GLN A 147 14.86 0.31 3.04
N THR A 148 14.11 -0.05 4.07
CA THR A 148 14.46 -1.10 5.02
C THR A 148 13.22 -1.91 5.35
N THR A 149 13.37 -3.22 5.49
CA THR A 149 12.32 -4.09 6.02
C THR A 149 12.87 -4.95 7.14
N THR A 150 12.14 -4.97 8.25
CA THR A 150 12.50 -5.69 9.47
C THR A 150 11.43 -6.73 9.78
N LEU A 151 11.86 -7.94 10.12
CA LEU A 151 11.06 -8.99 10.72
C LEU A 151 11.43 -9.09 12.20
N ASP A 152 10.52 -8.76 13.10
CA ASP A 152 10.81 -8.74 14.54
C ASP A 152 10.62 -10.09 15.24
N LYS A 153 10.80 -10.14 16.57
CA LYS A 153 10.67 -11.37 17.37
C LYS A 153 9.23 -11.90 17.43
N SER A 154 8.24 -11.04 17.22
CA SER A 154 6.83 -11.40 17.06
C SER A 154 6.46 -11.77 15.62
N PHE A 155 7.43 -11.78 14.69
CA PHE A 155 7.22 -11.99 13.26
C PHE A 155 6.35 -10.89 12.62
N THR A 156 6.30 -9.71 13.23
CA THR A 156 5.74 -8.51 12.63
C THR A 156 6.73 -7.98 11.60
N ILE A 157 6.22 -7.59 10.44
CA ILE A 157 6.99 -7.02 9.34
C ILE A 157 6.83 -5.51 9.39
N THR A 158 7.93 -4.79 9.57
CA THR A 158 7.96 -3.33 9.44
C THR A 158 8.73 -2.95 8.18
N ARG A 159 8.06 -2.33 7.22
CA ARG A 159 8.72 -1.68 6.08
C ARG A 159 8.85 -0.21 6.38
N ALA A 160 10.05 0.33 6.22
CA ALA A 160 10.33 1.75 6.39
C ALA A 160 10.98 2.29 5.13
N ILE A 161 10.60 3.50 4.75
CA ILE A 161 11.22 4.28 3.69
C ILE A 161 11.54 5.65 4.25
N MET A 162 12.78 6.11 4.03
CA MET A 162 13.24 7.44 4.40
C MET A 162 13.62 8.19 3.13
N GLU A 163 13.16 9.42 2.98
CA GLU A 163 13.63 10.32 1.94
C GLU A 163 14.69 11.27 2.51
N ARG A 164 15.78 11.46 1.78
CA ARG A 164 16.90 12.31 2.14
C ARG A 164 17.16 13.37 1.08
N SER A 165 17.45 14.58 1.53
CA SER A 165 17.98 15.66 0.71
C SER A 165 19.24 16.21 1.36
N SER A 166 20.34 16.28 0.62
CA SER A 166 21.64 16.75 1.13
C SER A 166 22.12 16.07 2.43
N GLY A 167 21.76 14.80 2.62
CA GLY A 167 22.11 14.00 3.81
C GLY A 167 21.15 14.13 5.00
N ALA A 168 20.23 15.10 5.00
CA ALA A 168 19.18 15.22 6.00
C ALA A 168 17.95 14.36 5.62
N VAL A 169 17.35 13.68 6.60
CA VAL A 169 16.05 13.00 6.42
C VAL A 169 14.96 14.06 6.36
N ILE A 170 14.22 14.10 5.26
CA ILE A 170 13.14 15.08 5.01
C ILE A 170 11.75 14.45 4.99
N GLY A 171 11.68 13.12 4.97
CA GLY A 171 10.43 12.37 5.00
C GLY A 171 10.64 10.94 5.48
N GLU A 172 9.64 10.40 6.17
CA GLU A 172 9.60 9.01 6.60
C GLU A 172 8.22 8.43 6.29
N GLY A 173 8.19 7.19 5.81
CA GLY A 173 7.00 6.38 5.67
C GLY A 173 7.23 5.01 6.26
N LYS A 174 6.18 4.41 6.79
CA LYS A 174 6.22 3.16 7.54
C LYS A 174 4.98 2.32 7.29
N GLU A 175 5.14 1.03 7.05
CA GLU A 175 4.06 0.05 7.05
C GLU A 175 4.38 -1.05 8.04
N VAL A 176 3.40 -1.44 8.84
CA VAL A 176 3.50 -2.56 9.78
C VAL A 176 2.48 -3.61 9.36
N LEU A 177 2.94 -4.84 9.12
CA LEU A 177 2.12 -5.95 8.68
C LEU A 177 2.35 -7.16 9.59
N ALA A 178 1.31 -8.00 9.73
CA ALA A 178 1.44 -9.32 10.35
C ALA A 178 0.75 -10.38 9.50
N TYR A 179 1.21 -11.62 9.63
CA TYR A 179 0.56 -12.76 9.00
C TYR A 179 -0.65 -13.21 9.83
N ASP A 180 -1.82 -13.25 9.19
CA ASP A 180 -3.01 -13.88 9.71
C ASP A 180 -3.06 -15.34 9.22
N ALA A 181 -2.93 -16.28 10.16
CA ALA A 181 -2.92 -17.70 9.86
C ALA A 181 -4.32 -18.26 9.52
N THR A 182 -5.39 -17.63 10.02
CA THR A 182 -6.78 -18.04 9.74
C THR A 182 -7.17 -17.64 8.33
N GLU A 183 -6.82 -16.43 7.93
CA GLU A 183 -7.16 -15.88 6.63
C GLU A 183 -6.09 -16.14 5.56
N LYS A 184 -4.97 -16.77 5.95
CA LYS A 184 -3.80 -17.06 5.10
C LYS A 184 -3.38 -15.84 4.29
N ARG A 185 -3.20 -14.70 4.97
CA ARG A 185 -2.78 -13.44 4.33
C ARG A 185 -1.93 -12.57 5.24
N PHE A 186 -1.15 -11.67 4.66
CA PHE A 186 -0.50 -10.60 5.42
C PHE A 186 -1.44 -9.39 5.50
N SER A 187 -1.77 -8.99 6.72
CA SER A 187 -2.70 -7.89 7.00
C SER A 187 -1.91 -6.66 7.45
N LEU A 188 -2.30 -5.50 6.91
CA LEU A 188 -1.78 -4.20 7.32
C LEU A 188 -2.32 -3.84 8.71
N ILE A 189 -1.41 -3.63 9.66
CA ILE A 189 -1.72 -3.17 11.03
C ILE A 189 -1.66 -1.65 11.10
N MET A 190 -0.66 -1.04 10.46
CA MET A 190 -0.40 0.40 10.55
C MET A 190 0.26 0.90 9.27
N THR A 191 -0.09 2.11 8.85
CA THR A 191 0.57 2.79 7.72
C THR A 191 0.74 4.27 8.03
N ASP A 192 1.97 4.74 7.87
CA ASP A 192 2.37 6.14 7.83
C ASP A 192 2.94 6.38 6.42
N LEU A 193 2.36 7.28 5.64
CA LEU A 193 2.76 7.49 4.26
C LEU A 193 4.04 8.33 4.17
N LEU A 194 4.96 7.96 3.25
CA LEU A 194 6.16 8.74 2.97
C LEU A 194 5.76 10.10 2.40
N ASN A 195 6.05 11.15 3.18
CA ASN A 195 5.55 12.50 2.99
C ASN A 195 4.03 12.56 3.02
N ASN A 196 3.54 13.36 3.96
CA ASN A 196 2.16 13.80 4.00
C ASN A 196 1.97 14.84 2.88
N ASP A 197 2.04 14.42 1.61
CA ASP A 197 1.35 15.14 0.55
C ASP A 197 -0.09 15.22 1.04
N ALA A 198 -0.45 16.41 1.53
CA ALA A 198 -1.66 16.65 2.30
C ALA A 198 -2.80 15.85 1.68
N ALA A 199 -3.38 14.93 2.45
CA ALA A 199 -4.59 14.21 2.06
C ALA A 199 -5.46 15.19 1.29
N VAL A 200 -5.70 14.92 0.00
CA VAL A 200 -6.36 15.87 -0.90
C VAL A 200 -7.65 16.27 -0.19
N LEU A 201 -7.75 17.54 0.18
CA LEU A 201 -8.90 18.02 0.95
C LEU A 201 -10.15 17.88 0.08
N ILE A 202 -10.96 16.86 0.37
CA ILE A 202 -12.20 16.56 -0.36
C ILE A 202 -13.29 17.50 0.15
N ASN A 203 -13.85 18.30 -0.76
CA ASN A 203 -14.97 19.19 -0.47
C ASN A 203 -16.30 18.45 -0.76
N PRO A 204 -17.06 18.01 0.25
CA PRO A 204 -18.26 17.19 0.05
C PRO A 204 -19.43 17.96 -0.58
N ILE A 205 -19.33 19.29 -0.68
CA ILE A 205 -20.33 20.14 -1.32
C ILE A 205 -19.82 20.78 -2.61
N ASP A 206 -18.71 20.28 -3.18
CA ASP A 206 -18.11 20.84 -4.38
C ASP A 206 -19.13 20.98 -5.53
N THR A 207 -19.87 19.90 -5.78
CA THR A 207 -20.81 19.74 -6.87
C THR A 207 -22.09 20.58 -6.74
N PHE A 208 -22.32 21.22 -5.60
CA PHE A 208 -23.52 22.04 -5.39
C PHE A 208 -23.43 23.38 -6.14
N PRO A 209 -24.58 24.01 -6.44
CA PRO A 209 -24.62 25.30 -7.12
C PRO A 209 -23.85 26.42 -6.40
N ARG A 210 -23.31 27.35 -7.20
CA ARG A 210 -22.52 28.52 -6.77
C ARG A 210 -23.07 29.84 -7.37
N LYS A 211 -24.39 30.03 -7.35
CA LYS A 211 -25.08 31.18 -7.95
C LYS A 211 -25.00 32.43 -7.09
N HIS A 212 -24.99 32.28 -5.77
CA HIS A 212 -24.89 33.40 -4.84
C HIS A 212 -23.51 34.07 -4.92
N LYS A 213 -23.45 35.40 -4.79
CA LYS A 213 -22.19 36.18 -4.90
C LYS A 213 -21.10 35.75 -3.90
N LEU A 214 -21.53 35.25 -2.73
CA LEU A 214 -20.66 34.80 -1.64
C LEU A 214 -20.27 33.32 -1.78
N ALA A 215 -20.92 32.56 -2.69
CA ALA A 215 -20.59 31.17 -2.94
C ALA A 215 -19.18 31.05 -3.55
N GLY A 216 -18.47 30.00 -3.18
CA GLY A 216 -17.10 29.75 -3.59
C GLY A 216 -16.32 28.99 -2.54
N ASP A 217 -15.07 28.68 -2.90
CA ASP A 217 -14.14 28.00 -2.01
C ASP A 217 -13.15 29.04 -1.46
N TYR A 218 -13.01 29.11 -0.14
CA TYR A 218 -12.12 30.03 0.55
C TYR A 218 -11.06 29.24 1.32
N VAL A 219 -9.79 29.52 1.09
CA VAL A 219 -8.68 28.71 1.60
C VAL A 219 -7.76 29.51 2.50
N LYS A 220 -7.15 28.81 3.47
CA LYS A 220 -6.06 29.30 4.33
C LYS A 220 -4.96 28.24 4.34
N GLY A 221 -3.93 28.44 3.53
CA GLY A 221 -2.91 27.42 3.28
C GLY A 221 -3.43 26.25 2.44
N LYS A 222 -2.78 25.08 2.55
CA LYS A 222 -3.13 23.88 1.76
C LYS A 222 -4.18 22.98 2.43
N LYS A 223 -4.37 23.11 3.74
CA LYS A 223 -5.14 22.17 4.58
C LYS A 223 -6.38 22.78 5.25
N ASN A 224 -6.73 24.03 4.97
CA ASN A 224 -7.92 24.65 5.57
C ASN A 224 -8.82 25.24 4.48
N LEU A 225 -10.12 24.96 4.58
CA LEU A 225 -11.13 25.31 3.59
C LEU A 225 -12.44 25.74 4.28
N VAL A 226 -13.01 26.83 3.78
CA VAL A 226 -14.42 27.19 3.97
C VAL A 226 -15.06 27.18 2.59
N SER A 227 -15.84 26.15 2.31
CA SER A 227 -16.60 25.97 1.08
C SER A 227 -18.03 26.46 1.29
N ILE A 228 -18.51 27.33 0.40
CA ILE A 228 -19.83 27.96 0.50
C ILE A 228 -20.59 27.73 -0.80
N ARG A 229 -21.83 27.28 -0.66
CA ARG A 229 -22.76 26.95 -1.74
C ARG A 229 -24.12 27.58 -1.48
N ASP A 230 -24.96 27.59 -2.51
CA ASP A 230 -26.34 28.05 -2.36
C ASP A 230 -27.09 27.16 -1.36
N GLY A 231 -27.77 27.77 -0.39
CA GLY A 231 -28.68 27.08 0.50
C GLY A 231 -30.01 26.75 -0.20
N ARG A 232 -30.92 26.12 0.54
CA ARG A 232 -32.27 25.81 0.04
C ARG A 232 -33.08 27.07 -0.25
N TYR A 233 -32.92 28.10 0.58
CA TYR A 233 -33.58 29.39 0.43
C TYR A 233 -32.58 30.51 0.13
N ALA A 234 -33.05 31.61 -0.45
CA ALA A 234 -32.19 32.73 -0.86
C ALA A 234 -31.47 33.41 0.31
N ASN A 235 -31.99 33.29 1.53
CA ASN A 235 -31.38 33.80 2.76
C ASN A 235 -30.51 32.77 3.48
N GLN A 236 -30.16 31.65 2.83
CA GLN A 236 -29.37 30.57 3.39
C GLN A 236 -28.14 30.26 2.53
N LEU A 237 -27.06 29.88 3.21
CA LEU A 237 -25.85 29.36 2.60
C LEU A 237 -25.60 27.94 3.13
N LEU A 238 -25.26 27.01 2.24
CA LEU A 238 -24.73 25.71 2.65
C LEU A 238 -23.22 25.83 2.79
N VAL A 239 -22.70 25.54 3.98
CA VAL A 239 -21.28 25.75 4.30
C VAL A 239 -20.65 24.45 4.75
N TYR A 240 -19.44 24.18 4.26
CA TYR A 240 -18.54 23.17 4.76
C TYR A 240 -17.23 23.84 5.22
N ILE A 241 -16.83 23.55 6.45
CA ILE A 241 -15.61 24.06 7.08
C ILE A 241 -14.73 22.85 7.37
N HIS A 242 -13.47 22.94 6.97
CA HIS A 242 -12.42 22.02 7.36
C HIS A 242 -11.22 22.84 7.84
N THR A 243 -10.80 22.58 9.08
CA THR A 243 -9.61 23.18 9.68
C THR A 243 -8.66 22.10 10.19
N GLU A 244 -7.36 22.35 10.05
CA GLU A 244 -6.29 21.51 10.58
C GLU A 244 -5.21 22.40 11.20
N SER A 245 -4.73 22.04 12.39
CA SER A 245 -3.58 22.68 13.04
C SER A 245 -2.27 22.41 12.26
N SER A 246 -1.25 23.23 12.48
CA SER A 246 0.03 23.13 11.77
C SER A 246 0.78 21.81 11.99
N ASP A 247 0.55 21.16 13.12
CA ASP A 247 1.09 19.84 13.52
C ASP A 247 0.18 18.67 13.13
N GLY A 248 -1.05 18.95 12.65
CA GLY A 248 -2.04 17.93 12.28
C GLY A 248 -2.68 17.19 13.47
N GLU A 249 -2.34 17.60 14.70
CA GLU A 249 -2.90 17.02 15.94
C GLU A 249 -4.38 17.35 16.11
N CYS A 250 -4.84 18.41 15.45
CA CYS A 250 -6.19 18.90 15.55
C CYS A 250 -6.84 18.97 14.18
N LYS A 251 -7.99 18.29 14.02
CA LYS A 251 -8.85 18.36 12.82
C LYS A 251 -10.28 18.72 13.20
N GLY A 252 -10.82 19.74 12.55
CA GLY A 252 -12.19 20.19 12.75
C GLY A 252 -12.97 20.19 11.45
N GLU A 253 -14.14 19.54 11.43
CA GLU A 253 -15.06 19.57 10.29
C GLU A 253 -16.48 19.97 10.70
N LEU A 254 -17.08 20.88 9.94
CA LEU A 254 -18.47 21.26 10.13
C LEU A 254 -19.16 21.43 8.78
N LYS A 255 -20.30 20.75 8.60
CA LYS A 255 -21.24 21.01 7.52
C LYS A 255 -22.54 21.54 8.11
N GLY A 256 -23.04 22.66 7.61
CA GLY A 256 -24.26 23.26 8.12
C GLY A 256 -24.87 24.33 7.24
N GLU A 257 -26.11 24.70 7.55
CA GLU A 257 -26.81 25.82 6.93
C GLU A 257 -26.57 27.10 7.75
N PHE A 258 -26.06 28.13 7.10
CA PHE A 258 -25.85 29.45 7.67
C PHE A 258 -26.94 30.39 7.18
N LEU A 259 -27.55 31.14 8.10
CA LEU A 259 -28.55 32.15 7.79
C LEU A 259 -27.87 33.49 7.51
N LEU A 260 -28.19 34.11 6.38
CA LEU A 260 -27.76 35.47 6.07
C LEU A 260 -28.42 36.46 7.03
N THR A 261 -27.61 37.18 7.79
CA THR A 261 -28.05 38.27 8.69
C THR A 261 -27.85 39.65 8.07
N GLY A 262 -27.12 39.71 6.95
CA GLY A 262 -26.85 40.92 6.19
C GLY A 262 -26.30 40.60 4.81
N THR A 263 -25.85 41.62 4.08
CA THR A 263 -25.32 41.45 2.71
C THR A 263 -23.94 40.79 2.65
N THR A 264 -23.23 40.78 3.79
CA THR A 264 -21.86 40.28 3.97
C THR A 264 -21.68 39.53 5.29
N THR A 265 -22.77 39.11 5.94
CA THR A 265 -22.73 38.40 7.22
C THR A 265 -23.68 37.21 7.22
N ALA A 266 -23.22 36.08 7.76
CA ALA A 266 -24.02 34.88 7.93
C ALA A 266 -23.73 34.23 9.28
N VAL A 267 -24.74 33.62 9.90
CA VAL A 267 -24.64 32.99 11.21
C VAL A 267 -25.14 31.56 11.14
N TYR A 268 -24.38 30.64 11.73
CA TYR A 268 -24.80 29.29 12.02
C TYR A 268 -25.33 29.22 13.45
N ARG A 269 -26.55 28.71 13.59
CA ARG A 269 -27.16 28.42 14.89
C ARG A 269 -28.18 27.31 14.70
N GLN A 270 -28.02 26.21 15.43
CA GLN A 270 -28.97 25.11 15.44
C GLN A 270 -29.75 25.12 16.75
N GLY A 271 -31.07 24.89 16.69
CA GLY A 271 -31.90 24.83 17.90
C GLY A 271 -31.41 23.72 18.82
N GLY A 272 -31.11 24.06 20.08
CA GLY A 272 -30.60 23.13 21.09
C GLY A 272 -29.07 22.97 21.12
N ASP A 273 -28.34 23.59 20.19
CA ASP A 273 -26.87 23.56 20.15
C ASP A 273 -26.28 24.89 20.69
N PRO A 274 -25.35 24.86 21.65
CA PRO A 274 -24.67 26.07 22.13
C PRO A 274 -23.70 26.68 21.10
N CYS A 275 -23.35 25.95 20.04
CA CYS A 275 -22.44 26.40 18.98
C CYS A 275 -23.03 27.55 18.15
N ILE A 276 -22.31 28.67 18.10
CA ILE A 276 -22.63 29.82 17.24
C ILE A 276 -21.38 30.21 16.45
N LEU A 277 -21.50 30.20 15.12
CA LEU A 277 -20.42 30.61 14.22
C LEU A 277 -20.87 31.78 13.35
N GLY A 278 -20.02 32.79 13.26
CA GLY A 278 -20.19 33.95 12.40
C GLY A 278 -19.26 33.89 11.18
N LEU A 279 -19.81 34.20 10.01
CA LEU A 279 -19.05 34.47 8.79
C LEU A 279 -19.17 35.95 8.43
N THR A 280 -18.04 36.63 8.25
CA THR A 280 -17.97 38.00 7.75
C THR A 280 -17.21 38.04 6.43
N PHE A 281 -17.84 38.55 5.38
CA PHE A 281 -17.26 38.61 4.03
C PHE A 281 -16.69 39.99 3.74
N SER A 282 -15.43 40.07 3.32
CA SER A 282 -14.78 41.33 2.94
C SER A 282 -13.65 41.10 1.96
N GLY A 283 -13.57 41.91 0.90
CA GLY A 283 -12.44 41.94 -0.03
C GLY A 283 -12.08 40.59 -0.65
N GLY A 284 -13.08 39.76 -1.00
CA GLY A 284 -12.85 38.41 -1.52
C GLY A 284 -12.32 37.41 -0.48
N SER A 285 -12.47 37.70 0.80
CA SER A 285 -12.15 36.82 1.91
C SER A 285 -13.39 36.57 2.77
N VAL A 286 -13.38 35.47 3.51
CA VAL A 286 -14.33 35.20 4.58
C VAL A 286 -13.57 35.06 5.89
N THR A 287 -14.02 35.76 6.92
CA THR A 287 -13.56 35.57 8.29
C THR A 287 -14.56 34.70 9.01
N LEU A 288 -14.09 33.58 9.54
CA LEU A 288 -14.83 32.68 10.41
C LEU A 288 -14.48 33.03 11.86
N ASN A 289 -15.51 33.26 12.68
CA ASN A 289 -15.40 33.53 14.10
C ASN A 289 -16.31 32.60 14.89
N GLU A 290 -15.83 32.11 16.02
CA GLU A 290 -16.58 31.29 16.95
C GLU A 290 -17.11 32.17 18.10
N GLU A 291 -18.41 32.47 18.09
CA GLU A 291 -19.00 33.34 19.11
C GLU A 291 -19.29 32.57 20.41
N ARG A 292 -19.59 31.28 20.30
CA ARG A 292 -19.89 30.41 21.44
C ARG A 292 -19.48 28.97 21.16
N GLY A 293 -18.74 28.40 22.12
CA GLY A 293 -17.94 27.17 22.04
C GLY A 293 -18.54 26.00 21.28
N CYS A 294 -18.19 25.90 20.00
CA CYS A 294 -18.39 24.77 19.10
C CYS A 294 -17.36 23.65 19.35
N GLY A 295 -16.16 23.99 19.84
CA GLY A 295 -15.07 23.01 20.01
C GLY A 295 -15.42 21.81 20.92
N ASN A 296 -16.04 22.06 22.07
CA ASN A 296 -16.30 21.01 23.06
C ASN A 296 -17.53 20.12 22.75
N TYR A 297 -18.43 20.50 21.85
CA TYR A 297 -19.72 19.81 21.70
C TYR A 297 -19.79 18.85 20.51
N ARG A 298 -18.74 18.77 19.67
CA ARG A 298 -18.74 17.96 18.43
C ARG A 298 -17.46 17.19 18.15
N GLY A 299 -16.61 16.98 19.17
CA GLY A 299 -15.30 16.35 18.97
C GLY A 299 -14.39 17.19 18.07
N LEU A 300 -14.58 18.52 18.11
CA LEU A 300 -13.80 19.49 17.36
C LEU A 300 -12.79 20.08 18.34
N ASP A 301 -11.62 19.45 18.51
CA ASP A 301 -10.60 19.97 19.42
C ASP A 301 -9.98 21.29 18.90
N CYS A 302 -10.43 21.80 17.75
CA CYS A 302 -9.84 22.94 17.05
C CYS A 302 -10.68 24.20 17.14
N PRO A 303 -10.06 25.36 17.38
CA PRO A 303 -10.74 26.63 17.23
C PRO A 303 -11.20 26.82 15.78
N LEU A 304 -12.50 27.07 15.59
CA LEU A 304 -13.08 27.38 14.29
C LEU A 304 -12.94 28.88 14.02
N GLU A 305 -11.71 29.35 13.84
CA GLU A 305 -11.41 30.77 13.64
C GLU A 305 -10.39 31.03 12.52
N GLY A 306 -10.57 32.15 11.82
CA GLY A 306 -9.55 32.70 10.94
C GLY A 306 -10.09 33.35 9.69
N LYS A 307 -9.16 33.91 8.90
CA LYS A 307 -9.44 34.57 7.64
C LYS A 307 -9.01 33.69 6.46
N PHE A 308 -9.94 33.46 5.54
CA PHE A 308 -9.78 32.58 4.38
C PHE A 308 -9.97 33.40 3.10
N THR A 309 -9.07 33.21 2.14
CA THR A 309 -9.08 33.94 0.88
C THR A 309 -9.78 33.15 -0.21
N ARG A 310 -10.60 33.79 -1.05
CA ARG A 310 -11.31 33.11 -2.13
C ARG A 310 -10.30 32.51 -3.11
N LYS A 311 -10.44 31.21 -3.34
CA LYS A 311 -9.66 30.46 -4.32
C LYS A 311 -10.04 30.94 -5.73
N LYS A 312 -9.05 31.21 -6.58
CA LYS A 312 -9.28 31.52 -7.99
C LYS A 312 -9.77 30.26 -8.69
N GLU A 313 -10.83 30.39 -9.49
CA GLU A 313 -11.35 29.29 -10.29
C GLU A 313 -10.37 28.97 -11.42
N GLU A 314 -9.89 27.73 -11.49
CA GLU A 314 -9.18 27.22 -12.65
C GLU A 314 -10.22 26.95 -13.75
N LYS A 315 -10.14 27.69 -14.85
CA LYS A 315 -11.00 27.46 -16.01
C LYS A 315 -10.78 26.03 -16.50
N GLN A 316 -11.83 25.23 -16.55
CA GLN A 316 -11.78 23.90 -17.16
C GLN A 316 -11.29 24.04 -18.61
N LYS A 317 -10.21 23.33 -18.95
CA LYS A 317 -9.80 23.14 -20.35
C LYS A 317 -10.85 22.26 -21.00
N GLU A 318 -11.63 22.81 -21.93
CA GLU A 318 -12.50 22.02 -22.79
C GLU A 318 -11.68 20.95 -23.51
N SER A 319 -11.93 19.68 -23.19
CA SER A 319 -11.37 18.57 -23.96
C SER A 319 -12.08 18.54 -25.32
N THR A 320 -11.39 18.98 -26.37
CA THR A 320 -11.87 18.88 -27.75
C THR A 320 -11.93 17.40 -28.14
N LYS A 321 -13.10 16.77 -28.02
CA LYS A 321 -13.37 15.45 -28.60
C LYS A 321 -13.43 15.60 -30.13
N LYS A 322 -12.34 15.21 -30.81
CA LYS A 322 -12.30 15.07 -32.27
C LYS A 322 -13.16 13.87 -32.66
N ALA A 323 -14.37 14.13 -33.16
CA ALA A 323 -15.23 13.10 -33.72
C ALA A 323 -14.63 12.59 -35.03
N ASN A 324 -14.09 11.37 -35.01
CA ASN A 324 -13.64 10.68 -36.22
C ASN A 324 -14.85 9.98 -36.85
N ARG A 325 -15.34 10.50 -37.97
CA ARG A 325 -16.42 9.89 -38.77
C ARG A 325 -15.78 8.90 -39.75
N PRO A 326 -16.18 7.61 -39.80
CA PRO A 326 -15.64 6.69 -40.78
C PRO A 326 -16.22 7.02 -42.16
N ASN A 327 -15.34 7.16 -43.14
CA ASN A 327 -15.70 7.40 -44.53
C ASN A 327 -16.26 6.09 -45.12
N ARG A 328 -17.40 6.19 -45.81
CA ARG A 328 -18.06 5.10 -46.53
C ARG A 328 -17.58 5.16 -47.98
N SER A 329 -17.03 4.07 -48.49
CA SER A 329 -16.86 3.80 -49.93
C SER A 329 -17.30 2.36 -50.16
#